data_AF-A0AAJ1M6E1-F1
#
_entry.id   AF-A0AAJ1M6E1-F1
#
_cell.length_a   1.000
_cell.length_b   1.000
_cell.length_c   1.000
_cell.angle_alpha   90.00
_cell.angle_beta   90.00
_cell.angle_gamma   90.00
#
_symmetry.space_group_name_H-M   'P 1'
#
loop_
_entity.id
_entity.type
_entity.pdbx_description
1 polymer ?
#
loop_
_entity_poly.entity_id
_entity_poly.type
_entity_poly.pdbx_seq_one_letter_code
_entity_poly.pdbx_strand_id
1 'polypeptide(L)' 'LDINYLGTHTMRKTGAYRVYVQSNYNIGLVMKLLNHSSEAMTLAYLGLDQVSREHMLDKIDFG' A
#
# COMPACT_ATOMS: atom_id res chain seq x y z
N LEU A 1 -8.44 12.69 -24.49
CA LEU A 1 -8.56 11.45 -23.70
C LEU A 1 -7.24 11.27 -22.96
N ASP A 2 -7.19 11.78 -21.73
CA ASP A 2 -5.97 11.96 -20.93
C ASP A 2 -5.64 10.67 -20.14
N ILE A 3 -5.34 9.60 -20.88
CA ILE A 3 -5.02 8.28 -20.32
C ILE A 3 -3.53 8.13 -20.01
N ASN A 4 -2.92 9.16 -19.42
CA ASN A 4 -1.49 9.18 -19.08
C ASN A 4 -1.13 8.33 -17.84
N TYR A 5 -2.11 7.70 -17.17
CA TYR A 5 -1.89 6.87 -15.97
C TYR A 5 -1.72 5.36 -16.26
N LEU A 6 -1.91 4.93 -17.52
CA LEU A 6 -1.73 3.54 -17.96
C LEU A 6 -0.27 3.18 -18.31
N GLY A 7 0.69 3.99 -17.87
CA GLY A 7 2.12 3.64 -17.89
C GLY A 7 2.48 2.73 -16.71
N THR A 8 3.56 1.96 -16.85
CA THR A 8 4.16 0.92 -15.97
C THR A 8 4.12 1.15 -14.43
N HIS A 9 3.81 2.36 -13.96
CA HIS A 9 3.49 2.67 -12.57
C HIS A 9 2.18 2.03 -12.07
N THR A 10 1.16 1.87 -12.92
CA THR A 10 -0.12 1.23 -12.53
C THR A 10 0.03 -0.26 -12.28
N MET A 11 0.86 -0.97 -13.06
CA MET A 11 1.15 -2.40 -12.86
C MET A 11 1.91 -2.66 -11.55
N ARG A 12 2.95 -1.87 -11.24
CA ARG A 12 3.71 -2.01 -9.98
C ARG A 12 2.85 -1.70 -8.76
N LYS A 13 2.01 -0.65 -8.82
CA LYS A 13 1.06 -0.31 -7.75
C LYS A 13 -0.02 -1.37 -7.58
N THR A 14 -0.57 -1.89 -8.67
CA THR A 14 -1.57 -2.97 -8.64
C THR A 14 -0.98 -4.28 -8.08
N GLY A 15 0.24 -4.65 -8.51
CA GLY A 15 0.95 -5.81 -8.00
C GLY A 15 1.23 -5.69 -6.50
N ALA A 16 1.74 -4.54 -6.05
CA ALA A 16 1.97 -4.28 -4.63
C ALA A 16 0.69 -4.33 -3.80
N TYR A 17 -0.42 -3.78 -4.28
CA TYR A 17 -1.71 -3.85 -3.60
C TYR A 17 -2.25 -5.29 -3.51
N ARG A 18 -2.10 -6.09 -4.58
CA ARG A 18 -2.47 -7.50 -4.57
C ARG A 18 -1.64 -8.31 -3.57
N VAL A 19 -0.33 -8.05 -3.49
CA VAL A 19 0.55 -8.67 -2.50
C VAL A 19 0.14 -8.25 -1.09
N TYR A 20 -0.16 -6.96 -0.88
CA TYR A 20 -0.64 -6.43 0.40
C TYR A 20 -1.88 -7.18 0.90
N VAL A 21 -2.93 -7.32 0.07
CA VAL A 21 -4.16 -8.03 0.45
C VAL A 21 -3.93 -9.53 0.64
N GLN A 22 -3.19 -10.19 -0.27
CA GLN A 22 -2.94 -11.64 -0.19
C GLN A 22 -2.04 -12.03 0.99
N SER A 23 -1.22 -11.11 1.50
CA SER A 23 -0.34 -11.33 2.64
C SER A 23 -0.97 -10.95 3.98
N ASN A 24 -2.30 -10.79 4.06
CA ASN A 24 -3.00 -10.29 5.24
C ASN A 24 -2.48 -8.92 5.69
N TYR A 25 -2.40 -7.96 4.76
CA TYR A 25 -2.03 -6.57 5.04
C TYR A 25 -0.60 -6.40 5.59
N ASN A 26 0.32 -7.28 5.20
CA ASN A 26 1.72 -7.22 5.64
C ASN A 26 2.51 -6.13 4.89
N ILE A 27 2.65 -4.96 5.53
CA ILE A 27 3.34 -3.81 4.95
C ILE A 27 4.85 -4.05 4.75
N GLY A 28 5.49 -4.81 5.65
CA GLY A 28 6.93 -5.09 5.57
C GLY A 28 7.31 -5.93 4.34
N LEU A 29 6.45 -6.89 3.97
CA LEU A 29 6.62 -7.66 2.74
C LEU A 29 6.54 -6.77 1.50
N VAL A 30 5.55 -5.89 1.45
CA VAL A 30 5.34 -4.97 0.32
C VAL A 30 6.46 -3.93 0.23
N MET A 31 6.97 -3.47 1.38
CA MET A 31 8.10 -2.54 1.45
C MET A 31 9.39 -3.16 0.86
N LYS A 32 9.67 -4.43 1.18
CA LYS A 32 10.79 -5.18 0.55
C LYS A 32 10.56 -5.40 -0.94
N LEU A 33 9.34 -5.77 -1.35
CA LEU A 33 8.96 -5.95 -2.75
C LEU A 33 9.16 -4.68 -3.58
N LEU A 34 8.83 -3.52 -3.01
CA LEU A 34 8.97 -2.22 -3.65
C LEU A 34 10.35 -1.58 -3.45
N ASN A 35 11.22 -2.20 -2.66
CA ASN A 35 12.53 -1.68 -2.27
C ASN A 35 12.45 -0.25 -1.69
N HIS A 36 11.44 0.00 -0.85
CA HIS A 36 11.28 1.25 -0.14
C HIS A 36 12.04 1.23 1.18
N SER A 37 12.63 2.36 1.56
CA SER A 37 13.36 2.52 2.81
C SER A 37 12.47 2.82 4.02
N SER A 38 11.18 3.15 3.79
CA SER A 38 10.23 3.42 4.87
C SER A 38 8.82 2.86 4.56
N GLU A 39 8.13 2.49 5.63
CA GLU A 39 6.74 2.05 5.58
C GLU A 39 5.83 3.20 5.15
N ALA A 40 6.10 4.42 5.62
CA ALA A 40 5.37 5.62 5.23
C ALA A 40 5.42 5.85 3.70
N MET A 41 6.57 5.63 3.06
CA MET A 41 6.71 5.70 1.61
C MET A 41 5.86 4.63 0.91
N THR A 42 5.80 3.42 1.48
CA THR A 42 4.97 2.32 0.96
C THR A 42 3.48 2.59 1.09
N LEU A 43 3.05 3.13 2.22
CA LEU A 43 1.66 3.51 2.48
C LEU A 43 1.22 4.65 1.55
N ALA A 44 2.02 5.70 1.43
CA ALA A 44 1.78 6.79 0.48
C ALA A 44 1.73 6.28 -0.97
N TYR A 45 2.63 5.35 -1.34
CA TYR A 45 2.63 4.73 -2.66
C TYR A 45 1.35 3.92 -2.95
N LEU A 46 0.85 3.19 -1.95
CA LEU A 46 -0.43 2.46 -2.02
C LEU A 46 -1.64 3.41 -1.97
N GLY A 47 -1.48 4.65 -1.54
CA GLY A 47 -2.58 5.59 -1.29
C GLY A 47 -3.33 5.29 0.01
N LEU A 48 -2.71 4.51 0.91
CA LEU A 48 -3.17 4.30 2.28
C LEU A 48 -2.67 5.47 3.11
N ASP A 49 -3.26 6.64 2.88
CA ASP A 49 -2.94 7.84 3.63
C ASP A 49 -3.26 7.66 5.12
N GLN A 50 -2.65 8.49 5.97
CA GLN A 50 -2.73 8.45 7.44
C GLN A 50 -4.18 8.24 7.96
N VAL A 51 -5.18 8.84 7.29
CA VAL A 51 -6.61 8.70 7.62
C VAL A 51 -7.13 7.26 7.51
N SER A 52 -6.67 6.50 6.51
CA SER A 52 -7.03 5.09 6.36
C SER A 52 -6.41 4.23 7.46
N ARG A 53 -5.19 4.60 7.88
CA ARG A 53 -4.45 3.90 8.93
C ARG A 53 -5.10 4.11 10.30
N GLU A 54 -5.54 5.32 10.60
CA GLU A 54 -6.31 5.64 11.81
C GLU A 54 -7.63 4.87 11.86
N HIS A 55 -8.37 4.79 10.75
CA HIS A 55 -9.58 3.96 10.66
C HIS A 55 -9.32 2.45 10.79
N MET A 56 -8.16 1.96 10.36
CA MET A 56 -7.81 0.55 10.58
C MET A 56 -7.43 0.29 12.03
N LEU A 57 -6.66 1.20 12.66
CA LEU A 57 -6.29 1.09 14.07
C LEU A 57 -7.51 1.18 15.00
N ASP A 58 -8.50 2.00 14.66
CA ASP A 58 -9.77 2.13 15.39
C ASP A 58 -10.61 0.83 15.36
N LYS A 59 -10.40 -0.02 14.35
CA LYS A 59 -11.04 -1.34 14.24
C LYS A 59 -10.25 -2.46 14.93
N ILE A 60 -9.07 -2.17 15.46
CA ILE A 60 -8.29 -3.15 16.23
C ILE A 60 -8.68 -3.00 17.70
N ASP A 61 -9.40 -3.98 18.21
CA ASP A 61 -9.66 -4.14 19.65
C ASP A 61 -8.38 -4.64 20.33
N PHE A 62 -7.76 -3.79 21.16
CA PHE A 62 -6.54 -4.10 21.91
C PHE A 62 -6.83 -4.72 23.29
N GLY A 63 -7.90 -5.51 23.39
CA GLY A 63 -8.34 -6.20 24.61
C GLY A 63 -7.24 -6.95 25.35
#